data_AF-A0AAD6Z173-F1
#
_entry.id   AF-A0AAD6Z173-F1
#
_cell.length_a   1.000
_cell.length_b   1.000
_cell.length_c   1.000
_cell.angle_alpha   90.00
_cell.angle_beta   90.00
_cell.angle_gamma   90.00
#
_symmetry.space_group_name_H-M   'P 1'
#
loop_
_entity.id
_entity.type
_entity.pdbx_description
1 polymer ?
#
loop_
_entity_poly.entity_id
_entity_poly.type
_entity_poly.pdbx_seq_one_letter_code
_entity_poly.pdbx_strand_id
1 'polypeptide(L)'
;LNSMNDTWQILPIASTRLTWGERRGDRIHSCRNCGVVLLTGESPGFCCGPKGSRFKDVKALPALPPEYETFIHDPRISQSSRILNLVLSFASLETTHPFPEMSGPPSFVAIQGRVYHR
;
A
#
# COMPACT_ATOMS: atom_id res chain seq x y z
N LEU A 1 20.45 -34.23 17.41
CA LEU A 1 21.01 -32.97 16.87
C LEU A 1 20.09 -32.51 15.73
N ASN A 2 18.97 -31.85 16.04
CA ASN A 2 18.04 -31.33 15.03
C ASN A 2 18.46 -29.90 14.67
N SER A 3 18.96 -29.72 13.45
CA SER A 3 19.25 -28.42 12.86
C SER A 3 17.91 -27.74 12.54
N MET A 4 17.61 -26.66 13.26
CA MET A 4 16.54 -25.73 12.90
C MET A 4 17.01 -24.96 11.66
N ASN A 5 16.36 -25.22 10.52
CA ASN A 5 16.51 -24.38 9.33
C ASN A 5 15.87 -23.02 9.63
N ASP A 6 16.67 -22.08 10.10
CA ASP A 6 16.26 -20.68 10.24
C ASP A 6 15.84 -20.16 8.88
N THR A 7 14.53 -20.04 8.69
CA THR A 7 13.89 -19.72 7.40
C THR A 7 14.03 -18.22 7.07
N TRP A 8 14.54 -17.42 8.00
CA TRP A 8 14.59 -15.98 7.92
C TRP A 8 16.01 -15.46 8.10
N GLN A 9 16.52 -14.78 7.08
CA GLN A 9 17.79 -14.08 7.13
C GLN A 9 17.55 -12.57 7.12
N ILE A 10 18.11 -11.87 8.11
CA ILE A 10 18.16 -10.40 8.13
C ILE A 10 19.39 -9.98 7.33
N LEU A 11 19.17 -9.35 6.17
CA LEU A 11 20.23 -8.83 5.32
C LEU A 11 20.28 -7.30 5.38
N PRO A 12 21.48 -6.69 5.29
CA PRO A 12 21.61 -5.25 5.21
C PRO A 12 20.94 -4.72 3.94
N ILE A 13 20.08 -3.72 4.12
CA ILE A 13 19.44 -3.02 3.01
C ILE A 13 20.50 -2.10 2.38
N ALA A 14 20.93 -2.42 1.15
CA ALA A 14 21.98 -1.65 0.43
C ALA A 14 21.60 -0.18 0.18
N SER A 15 20.29 0.12 0.14
CA SER A 15 19.75 1.48 0.05
C SER A 15 18.41 1.53 0.78
N THR A 16 18.27 2.43 1.75
CA THR A 16 17.02 2.61 2.52
C THR A 16 15.85 3.14 1.67
N ARG A 17 16.09 3.49 0.41
CA ARG A 17 15.04 3.92 -0.53
C ARG A 17 14.48 2.73 -1.28
N LEU A 18 13.31 2.25 -0.83
CA LEU A 18 12.47 1.35 -1.59
C LEU A 18 11.94 2.10 -2.82
N THR A 19 12.22 1.58 -4.02
CA THR A 19 11.77 2.17 -5.28
C THR A 19 11.01 1.13 -6.09
N TRP A 20 9.86 1.52 -6.64
CA TRP A 20 9.13 0.69 -7.59
C TRP A 20 9.88 0.66 -8.91
N GLY A 21 10.16 -0.53 -9.43
CA GLY A 21 10.69 -0.66 -10.78
C GLY A 21 12.13 -0.21 -10.92
N GLU A 22 12.93 -0.42 -9.87
CA GLU A 22 14.36 -0.15 -9.88
C GLU A 22 14.97 -0.63 -11.21
N ARG A 23 15.58 0.30 -11.95
CA ARG A 23 16.25 0.00 -13.22
C ARG A 23 17.63 -0.58 -12.94
N ARG A 24 17.89 -1.78 -13.47
CA ARG A 24 19.20 -2.44 -13.41
C ARG A 24 19.71 -2.62 -14.83
N GLY A 25 20.49 -1.64 -15.30
CA GLY A 25 20.79 -1.48 -16.72
C GLY A 25 19.53 -1.13 -17.51
N ASP A 26 19.28 -1.86 -18.60
CA ASP A 26 18.11 -1.65 -19.47
C ASP A 26 16.84 -2.40 -19.03
N ARG A 27 16.86 -3.01 -17.84
CA ARG A 27 15.75 -3.80 -17.31
C ARG A 27 15.08 -3.10 -16.13
N ILE A 28 13.76 -2.96 -16.21
CA ILE A 28 12.90 -2.51 -15.12
C ILE A 28 12.59 -3.71 -14.21
N HIS A 29 12.75 -3.57 -12.90
CA HIS A 29 12.38 -4.60 -11.94
C HIS A 29 10.86 -4.87 -11.99
N SER A 30 10.49 -5.96 -12.65
CA SER A 30 9.10 -6.31 -12.95
C SER A 30 8.89 -7.82 -12.96
N CYS A 31 7.65 -8.26 -12.73
CA CYS A 31 7.28 -9.66 -12.83
C CYS A 31 7.34 -10.10 -14.30
N ARG A 32 8.05 -11.19 -14.58
CA ARG A 32 8.20 -11.71 -15.96
C ARG A 32 6.91 -12.29 -16.55
N ASN A 33 5.92 -12.59 -15.71
CA ASN A 33 4.69 -13.24 -16.13
C ASN A 33 3.56 -12.24 -16.38
N CYS A 34 3.30 -11.31 -15.45
CA CYS A 34 2.25 -10.30 -15.61
C CYS A 34 2.76 -8.89 -15.94
N GLY A 35 4.07 -8.64 -15.89
CA GLY A 35 4.66 -7.33 -16.19
C GLY A 35 4.55 -6.30 -15.07
N VAL A 36 3.90 -6.59 -13.94
CA VAL A 36 3.76 -5.62 -12.84
C VAL A 36 5.13 -5.19 -12.33
N VAL A 37 5.27 -3.90 -12.05
CA VAL A 37 6.48 -3.32 -11.48
C VAL A 37 6.63 -3.80 -10.03
N LEU A 38 7.83 -4.30 -9.68
CA LEU A 38 8.13 -4.85 -8.36
C LEU A 38 8.92 -3.83 -7.52
N LEU A 39 8.72 -3.86 -6.20
CA LEU A 39 9.47 -3.03 -5.26
C LEU A 39 10.91 -3.54 -5.13
N THR A 40 11.86 -2.66 -4.80
CA THR A 40 13.25 -3.05 -4.51
C THR A 40 13.30 -4.18 -3.47
N GLY A 41 13.94 -5.30 -3.82
CA GLY A 41 14.09 -6.46 -2.94
C GLY A 41 12.99 -7.52 -3.07
N GLU A 42 11.88 -7.25 -3.76
CA GLU A 42 10.89 -8.28 -4.06
C GLU A 42 11.47 -9.34 -5.01
N SER A 43 11.24 -10.61 -4.72
CA SER A 43 11.70 -11.68 -5.60
C SER A 43 10.80 -11.80 -6.84
N PRO A 44 11.30 -12.32 -7.99
CA PRO A 44 10.47 -12.53 -9.17
C PRO A 44 9.25 -13.45 -8.97
N GLY A 45 9.27 -14.28 -7.92
CA GLY A 45 8.16 -15.17 -7.55
C GLY A 45 7.15 -14.54 -6.59
N PHE A 46 7.38 -13.32 -6.08
CA PHE A 46 6.49 -12.65 -5.14
C PHE A 46 5.11 -12.39 -5.74
N CYS A 47 5.04 -11.91 -6.98
CA CYS A 47 3.76 -11.56 -7.62
C CYS A 47 2.98 -12.78 -8.13
N CYS A 48 3.47 -13.49 -9.16
CA CYS A 48 2.74 -14.59 -9.80
C CYS A 48 3.15 -15.98 -9.29
N GLY A 49 3.90 -16.07 -8.17
CA GLY A 49 4.51 -17.32 -7.73
C GLY A 49 5.72 -17.73 -8.58
N PRO A 50 6.47 -18.77 -8.14
CA PRO A 50 7.58 -19.33 -8.92
C PRO A 50 7.12 -19.71 -10.33
N LYS A 51 7.77 -19.15 -11.36
CA LYS A 51 7.46 -19.38 -12.78
C LYS A 51 5.98 -19.12 -13.15
N GLY A 52 5.29 -18.21 -12.46
CA GLY A 52 3.89 -17.90 -12.76
C GLY A 52 2.88 -18.92 -12.23
N SER A 53 3.27 -19.82 -11.31
CA SER A 53 2.43 -20.89 -10.79
C SER A 53 1.09 -20.43 -10.18
N ARG A 54 1.02 -19.18 -9.72
CA ARG A 54 -0.17 -18.57 -9.10
C ARG A 54 -0.90 -17.59 -10.01
N PHE A 55 -0.46 -17.41 -11.26
CA PHE A 55 -1.03 -16.41 -12.15
C PHE A 55 -2.51 -16.62 -12.45
N LYS A 56 -2.95 -17.88 -12.51
CA LYS A 56 -4.34 -18.25 -12.81
C LYS A 56 -5.21 -18.40 -11.57
N ASP A 57 -4.63 -18.31 -10.37
CA ASP A 57 -5.35 -18.53 -9.11
C ASP A 57 -6.34 -17.38 -8.82
N VAL A 58 -6.03 -16.18 -9.34
CA VAL A 58 -6.86 -14.99 -9.19
C VAL A 58 -7.49 -14.65 -10.53
N LYS A 59 -8.81 -14.53 -10.56
CA LYS A 59 -9.51 -14.01 -11.75
C LYS A 59 -9.13 -12.54 -11.95
N ALA A 60 -8.95 -12.14 -13.20
CA ALA A 60 -8.72 -10.73 -13.52
C ALA A 60 -9.86 -9.88 -12.93
N LEU A 61 -9.49 -8.73 -12.36
CA LEU A 61 -10.47 -7.77 -11.88
C LEU A 61 -11.34 -7.32 -13.07
N PRO A 62 -12.64 -7.09 -12.87
CA PRO A 62 -13.47 -6.49 -13.90
C PRO A 62 -12.89 -5.14 -14.32
N ALA A 63 -13.12 -4.75 -15.56
CA ALA A 63 -12.74 -3.42 -16.03
C ALA A 63 -13.43 -2.36 -15.15
N LEU A 64 -12.75 -1.23 -14.96
CA LEU A 64 -13.34 -0.12 -14.23
C LEU A 64 -14.57 0.40 -15.00
N PRO A 65 -15.62 0.84 -14.30
CA PRO A 65 -16.78 1.44 -14.95
C PRO A 65 -16.36 2.65 -15.81
N PRO A 66 -16.97 2.89 -16.98
CA PRO A 66 -16.58 3.98 -17.88
C PRO A 66 -16.58 5.37 -17.22
N GLU A 67 -17.41 5.56 -16.19
CA GLU A 67 -17.50 6.79 -15.41
C GLU A 67 -16.16 7.15 -14.73
N TYR A 68 -15.30 6.15 -14.48
CA TYR A 68 -14.00 6.36 -13.84
C TYR A 68 -12.94 6.92 -14.79
N GLU A 69 -13.10 6.84 -16.11
CA GLU A 69 -12.12 7.35 -17.08
C GLU A 69 -11.83 8.84 -16.87
N THR A 70 -12.87 9.62 -16.53
CA THR A 70 -12.74 11.05 -16.22
C THR A 70 -11.82 11.31 -15.02
N PHE A 71 -11.82 10.39 -14.05
CA PHE A 71 -11.09 10.51 -12.79
C PHE A 71 -9.65 9.99 -12.92
N ILE A 72 -9.46 8.84 -13.58
CA ILE A 72 -8.15 8.16 -13.68
C ILE A 72 -7.10 9.04 -14.38
N HIS A 73 -7.54 9.92 -15.28
CA HIS A 73 -6.67 10.84 -16.01
C HIS A 73 -6.61 12.25 -15.40
N ASP A 74 -7.36 12.56 -14.32
CA ASP A 74 -7.29 13.88 -13.68
C ASP A 74 -5.97 14.01 -12.89
N PRO A 75 -5.08 14.95 -13.23
CA PRO A 75 -3.80 15.12 -12.54
C PRO A 75 -3.96 15.49 -11.05
N ARG A 76 -5.15 15.94 -10.63
CA ARG A 76 -5.46 16.31 -9.25
C ARG A 76 -5.98 15.12 -8.43
N ILE A 77 -6.26 13.97 -9.05
CA ILE A 77 -6.93 12.87 -8.34
C ILE A 77 -6.13 12.38 -7.13
N SER A 78 -4.81 12.35 -7.20
CA SER A 78 -3.96 11.99 -6.05
C SER A 78 -4.11 12.98 -4.89
N GLN A 79 -4.23 14.27 -5.19
CA GLN A 79 -4.46 15.30 -4.16
C GLN A 79 -5.88 15.20 -3.58
N SER A 80 -6.89 15.08 -4.43
CA SER A 80 -8.29 15.00 -4.01
C SER A 80 -8.59 13.72 -3.22
N SER A 81 -8.05 12.57 -3.65
CA SER A 81 -8.17 11.30 -2.93
C SER A 81 -7.46 11.31 -1.59
N ARG A 82 -6.34 12.04 -1.44
CA ARG A 82 -5.67 12.19 -0.15
C ARG A 82 -6.59 12.79 0.91
N ILE A 83 -7.40 13.78 0.55
CA ILE A 83 -8.36 14.39 1.49
C ILE A 83 -9.41 13.36 1.91
N LEU A 84 -9.99 12.63 0.95
CA LEU A 84 -10.97 11.57 1.24
C LEU A 84 -10.38 10.46 2.11
N ASN A 85 -9.17 10.00 1.80
CA ASN A 85 -8.46 9.00 2.59
C ASN A 85 -8.18 9.52 4.02
N LEU A 86 -7.79 10.78 4.19
CA LEU A 86 -7.59 11.37 5.50
C LEU A 86 -8.89 11.43 6.30
N VAL A 87 -10.00 11.84 5.68
CA VAL A 87 -11.32 11.88 6.31
C VAL A 87 -11.77 10.47 6.70
N LEU A 88 -11.62 9.49 5.81
CA LEU A 88 -11.99 8.10 6.10
C LEU A 88 -11.12 7.50 7.20
N SER A 89 -9.80 7.71 7.15
CA SER A 89 -8.88 7.29 8.20
C SER A 89 -9.23 7.94 9.53
N PHE A 90 -9.52 9.24 9.56
CA PHE A 90 -9.95 9.95 10.76
C PHE A 90 -11.28 9.41 11.30
N ALA A 91 -12.28 9.21 10.43
CA ALA A 91 -13.58 8.65 10.82
C ALA A 91 -13.46 7.21 11.33
N SER A 92 -12.49 6.44 10.84
CA SER A 92 -12.20 5.09 11.32
C SER A 92 -11.45 5.05 12.66
N LEU A 93 -10.96 6.19 13.16
CA LEU A 93 -10.40 6.27 14.50
C LEU A 93 -11.54 6.25 15.52
N GLU A 94 -11.81 5.06 16.07
CA GLU A 94 -12.68 4.93 17.23
C GLU A 94 -12.06 5.63 18.44
N THR A 95 -12.84 6.47 19.12
CA THR A 95 -12.43 7.13 20.35
C THR A 95 -13.02 6.40 21.55
N THR A 96 -12.19 6.04 22.53
CA THR A 96 -12.66 5.44 23.79
C THR A 96 -13.29 6.44 24.75
N HIS A 97 -13.13 7.74 24.49
CA HIS A 97 -13.60 8.83 25.34
C HIS A 97 -14.66 9.63 24.57
N PRO A 98 -15.70 10.15 25.26
CA PRO A 98 -16.69 11.02 24.64
C PRO A 98 -16.02 12.31 24.12
N PHE A 99 -16.57 12.86 23.03
CA PHE A 99 -16.16 14.18 22.57
C PHE A 99 -16.45 15.23 23.66
N PRO A 100 -15.56 16.22 23.87
CA PRO A 100 -15.78 17.25 24.87
C PRO A 100 -16.98 18.13 24.48
N GLU A 101 -17.82 18.46 25.45
CA GLU A 101 -18.86 19.48 25.27
C GLU A 101 -18.20 20.86 25.16
N MET A 102 -18.33 21.49 23.99
CA MET A 102 -17.81 22.84 23.76
C MET A 102 -18.94 23.86 23.81
N SER A 103 -18.81 24.87 24.68
CA SER A 103 -19.73 26.00 24.76
C SER A 103 -19.41 27.04 23.66
N GLY A 104 -19.65 26.68 22.40
CA GLY A 104 -19.48 27.57 21.26
C GLY A 104 -19.21 26.86 19.93
N PRO A 105 -19.23 27.57 18.80
CA PRO A 105 -18.91 26.98 17.51
C PRO A 105 -17.44 26.55 17.49
N PRO A 106 -17.12 25.28 17.18
CA PRO A 106 -15.74 24.82 17.14
C PRO A 106 -15.03 25.47 15.96
N SER A 107 -14.02 26.30 16.23
CA SER A 107 -13.11 26.76 15.19
C SER A 107 -12.03 25.70 14.92
N PHE A 108 -11.53 25.01 15.96
CA PHE A 108 -10.53 23.94 15.84
C PHE A 108 -10.63 22.94 17.02
N VAL A 109 -10.51 21.63 16.74
CA VAL A 109 -10.37 20.57 17.74
C VAL A 109 -9.08 19.81 17.47
N ALA A 110 -8.21 19.71 18.48
CA ALA A 110 -7.01 18.88 18.43
C ALA A 110 -7.24 17.62 19.29
N ILE A 111 -7.13 16.45 18.67
CA ILE A 111 -7.27 15.16 19.36
C ILE A 111 -5.88 14.52 19.44
N GLN A 112 -5.44 14.21 20.66
CA GLN A 112 -4.18 13.49 20.91
C GLN A 112 -4.51 12.11 21.48
N GLY A 113 -3.93 11.06 20.91
CA GLY A 113 -4.19 9.68 21.33
C GLY A 113 -3.06 8.72 20.98
N ARG A 114 -3.08 7.53 21.58
CA ARG A 114 -2.19 6.42 21.24
C ARG A 114 -2.93 5.46 20.30
N VAL A 115 -2.36 5.19 19.14
CA VAL A 115 -2.90 4.20 18.20
C VAL A 115 -2.42 2.83 18.63
N TYR A 116 -3.35 1.92 18.90
CA TYR A 116 -3.07 0.51 19.18
C TYR A 116 -3.45 -0.30 17.95
N HIS A 117 -2.48 -1.01 17.36
CA HIS A 117 -2.79 -2.00 16.32
C HIS A 117 -3.25 -3.29 17.01
N ARG A 118 -4.36 -3.85 16.56
CA ARG A 118 -4.87 -5.14 17.04
C ARG A 118 -4.30 -6.30 16.23
#